data_AF-A0A9W4K278-F1
#
_entry.id   AF-A0A9W4K278-F1
#
_cell.length_a   1.000
_cell.length_b   1.000
_cell.length_c   1.000
_cell.angle_alpha   90.00
_cell.angle_beta   90.00
_cell.angle_gamma   90.00
#
_symmetry.space_group_name_H-M   'P 1'
#
loop_
_entity.id
_entity.type
_entity.pdbx_description
1 polymer ?
#
loop_
_entity_poly.entity_id
_entity_poly.type
_entity_poly.pdbx_seq_one_letter_code
_entity_poly.pdbx_strand_id
1 'polypeptide(L)'
;MAAVQKLSELIYTFISIIDHTLDDIESLCHLDSGHDRRVPCYGLEPLEIVPLEILQMIVLRLDIRSMTHFRRVNRQARLVVDQIPQYKQIIVHMLASIRGCLSTRTGFSFSCQDLYDKLRTADCDSCGDFGGYLYLVTCRRVCFLCFTEKTD
;
A
#
# COMPACT_ATOMS: atom_id res chain seq x y z
N MET A 1 17.11 -8.20 -8.76
CA MET A 1 16.79 -8.92 -10.02
C MET A 1 17.48 -8.21 -11.18
N ALA A 2 18.24 -8.92 -12.03
CA ALA A 2 18.88 -8.29 -13.18
C ALA A 2 17.91 -8.22 -14.37
N ALA A 3 17.67 -7.02 -14.92
CA ALA A 3 16.86 -6.89 -16.12
C ALA A 3 17.70 -7.10 -17.38
N VAL A 4 17.04 -7.66 -18.38
CA VAL A 4 17.66 -8.11 -19.61
C VAL A 4 17.22 -7.17 -20.73
N GLN A 5 18.17 -6.46 -21.35
CA GLN A 5 17.89 -5.62 -22.51
C GLN A 5 18.38 -6.33 -23.78
N LYS A 6 17.50 -6.44 -24.78
CA LYS A 6 17.83 -7.05 -26.08
C LYS A 6 18.49 -6.01 -26.97
N LEU A 7 19.77 -6.21 -27.31
CA LEU A 7 20.54 -5.34 -28.19
C LEU A 7 20.45 -5.77 -29.67
N SER A 8 20.22 -7.06 -29.94
CA SER A 8 19.98 -7.62 -31.29
C SER A 8 19.27 -8.98 -31.18
N GLU A 9 19.01 -9.68 -32.30
CA GLU A 9 18.28 -10.96 -32.31
C GLU A 9 18.78 -12.01 -31.30
N LEU A 10 20.07 -11.98 -30.94
CA LEU A 10 20.73 -12.95 -30.06
C LEU A 10 21.58 -12.35 -28.94
N ILE A 11 21.64 -11.02 -28.80
CA ILE A 11 22.48 -10.36 -27.79
C ILE A 11 21.60 -9.72 -26.72
N TYR A 12 21.85 -10.14 -25.48
CA TYR A 12 21.21 -9.59 -24.30
C TYR A 12 22.27 -9.03 -23.36
N THR A 13 22.08 -7.80 -22.88
CA THR A 13 22.88 -7.23 -21.79
C THR A 13 22.15 -7.39 -20.47
N PHE A 14 22.85 -7.92 -19.48
CA PHE A 14 22.45 -7.80 -18.09
C PHE A 14 22.73 -6.37 -17.65
N ILE A 15 21.67 -5.60 -17.41
CA ILE A 15 21.86 -4.28 -16.84
C ILE A 15 22.10 -4.48 -15.34
N SER A 16 23.25 -4.02 -14.85
CA SER A 16 23.56 -3.95 -13.42
C SER A 16 22.72 -2.84 -12.80
N ILE A 17 21.45 -3.13 -12.55
CA ILE A 17 20.49 -2.19 -11.96
C ILE A 17 20.47 -2.43 -10.46
N ILE A 18 20.55 -1.35 -9.69
CA ILE A 18 20.36 -1.41 -8.24
C ILE A 18 18.91 -1.84 -7.99
N ASP A 19 18.76 -2.95 -7.30
CA ASP A 19 17.44 -3.47 -6.98
C ASP A 19 16.83 -2.67 -5.84
N HIS A 20 15.85 -1.83 -6.17
CA HIS A 20 15.10 -1.04 -5.21
C HIS A 20 13.73 -1.67 -4.92
N THR A 21 13.48 -2.89 -5.40
CA THR A 21 12.30 -3.65 -5.00
C THR A 21 12.41 -4.03 -3.53
N LEU A 22 11.26 -4.27 -2.93
CA LEU A 22 11.17 -4.65 -1.54
C LEU A 22 10.77 -6.14 -1.49
N ASP A 23 11.65 -7.02 -1.96
CA ASP A 23 11.32 -8.44 -2.13
C ASP A 23 11.14 -9.17 -0.77
N ASP A 24 11.74 -8.65 0.30
CA ASP A 24 11.68 -9.22 1.67
C ASP A 24 10.69 -8.50 2.61
N ILE A 25 9.67 -7.82 2.07
CA ILE A 25 8.73 -7.00 2.86
C ILE A 25 8.09 -7.76 4.03
N GLU A 26 7.86 -9.06 3.89
CA GLU A 26 7.17 -9.85 4.90
C GLU A 26 7.84 -9.77 6.29
N SER A 27 9.15 -9.51 6.33
CA SER A 27 9.94 -9.36 7.55
C SER A 27 10.00 -7.92 8.10
N LEU A 28 9.69 -6.90 7.30
CA LEU A 28 10.02 -5.49 7.62
C LEU A 28 9.02 -4.81 8.57
N CYS A 29 7.77 -5.30 8.65
CA CYS A 29 6.78 -4.79 9.59
C CYS A 29 5.77 -5.87 9.98
N HIS A 30 5.77 -6.26 11.26
CA HIS A 30 4.69 -7.04 11.85
C HIS A 30 3.43 -6.16 11.96
N LEU A 31 2.65 -6.13 10.88
CA LEU A 31 1.26 -5.70 10.94
C LEU A 31 0.48 -6.75 11.73
N ASP A 32 -0.16 -6.35 12.82
CA ASP A 32 -1.12 -7.15 13.59
C ASP A 32 -2.38 -7.42 12.76
N SER A 33 -2.23 -8.23 11.72
CA SER A 33 -3.30 -8.70 10.84
C SER A 33 -4.08 -9.85 11.49
N GLY A 34 -3.62 -10.31 12.66
CA GLY A 34 -4.28 -11.35 13.44
C GLY A 34 -5.68 -10.91 13.88
N HIS A 35 -6.63 -11.83 13.74
CA HIS A 35 -7.99 -11.67 14.22
C HIS A 35 -7.99 -11.75 15.75
N ASP A 36 -7.97 -10.62 16.45
CA ASP A 36 -8.31 -10.58 17.88
C ASP A 36 -9.81 -10.90 18.01
N ARG A 37 -10.14 -12.15 18.32
CA ARG A 37 -11.53 -12.66 18.41
C ARG A 37 -12.31 -12.11 19.61
N ARG A 38 -11.69 -11.28 20.45
CA ARG A 38 -12.33 -10.74 21.64
C ARG A 38 -13.23 -9.57 21.26
N VAL A 39 -14.47 -9.60 21.75
CA VAL A 39 -15.46 -8.53 21.54
C VAL A 39 -14.92 -7.21 22.11
N PRO A 40 -15.13 -6.06 21.43
CA PRO A 40 -14.84 -4.75 22.01
C PRO A 40 -15.68 -4.52 23.26
N CYS A 41 -15.05 -4.19 24.37
CA CYS A 41 -15.74 -3.82 25.60
C CYS A 41 -15.94 -2.30 25.75
N TYR A 42 -15.28 -1.52 24.88
CA TYR A 42 -15.28 -0.06 24.91
C TYR A 42 -15.49 0.48 23.50
N GLY A 43 -16.26 1.55 23.44
CA GLY A 43 -16.62 2.29 22.25
C GLY A 43 -15.52 3.19 21.68
N LEU A 44 -15.87 4.03 20.72
CA LEU A 44 -15.01 5.13 20.24
C LEU A 44 -15.33 6.48 20.87
N GLU A 45 -16.26 6.46 21.83
CA GLU A 45 -16.72 7.60 22.63
C GLU A 45 -17.09 8.81 21.73
N PRO A 46 -16.41 9.98 21.67
CA PRO A 46 -16.90 11.12 20.87
C PRO A 46 -17.21 10.80 19.39
N LEU A 47 -16.55 9.78 18.82
CA LEU A 47 -16.75 9.39 17.43
C LEU A 47 -18.05 8.59 17.20
N GLU A 48 -18.72 8.13 18.25
CA GLU A 48 -20.00 7.41 18.15
C GLU A 48 -21.17 8.30 17.75
N ILE A 49 -21.00 9.62 17.88
CA ILE A 49 -21.96 10.61 17.38
C ILE A 49 -22.03 10.56 15.84
N VAL A 50 -20.96 10.06 15.19
CA VAL A 50 -20.87 9.97 13.74
C VAL A 50 -21.39 8.61 13.27
N PRO A 51 -22.29 8.56 12.25
CA PRO A 51 -22.71 7.29 11.65
C PRO A 51 -21.52 6.48 11.16
N LEU A 52 -21.61 5.15 11.28
CA LEU A 52 -20.52 4.24 10.95
C LEU A 52 -19.98 4.45 9.53
N GLU A 53 -20.88 4.67 8.58
CA GLU A 53 -20.54 4.86 7.17
C GLU A 53 -19.70 6.13 6.98
N ILE A 54 -20.05 7.21 7.67
CA ILE A 54 -19.32 8.47 7.62
C ILE A 54 -17.96 8.32 8.30
N LEU A 55 -17.90 7.63 9.44
CA LEU A 55 -16.64 7.33 10.12
C LEU A 55 -15.72 6.50 9.21
N GLN A 56 -16.25 5.47 8.54
CA GLN A 56 -15.48 4.66 7.59
C GLN A 56 -15.00 5.49 6.40
N MET A 57 -15.81 6.41 5.87
CA MET A 57 -15.38 7.34 4.81
C MET A 57 -14.24 8.25 5.28
N ILE A 58 -14.29 8.77 6.50
CA ILE A 58 -13.22 9.59 7.08
C ILE A 58 -11.93 8.75 7.21
N VAL A 59 -12.04 7.57 7.81
CA VAL A 59 -10.90 6.66 8.03
C VAL A 59 -10.26 6.23 6.71
N LEU A 60 -11.06 5.97 5.69
CA LEU A 60 -10.59 5.60 4.34
C LEU A 60 -9.79 6.72 3.65
N ARG A 61 -10.05 7.99 4.01
CA ARG A 61 -9.31 9.16 3.52
C ARG A 61 -8.05 9.47 4.32
N LEU A 62 -7.83 8.79 5.46
CA LEU A 62 -6.57 8.92 6.20
C LEU A 62 -5.41 8.29 5.41
N ASP A 63 -4.23 8.84 5.62
CA ASP A 63 -2.99 8.22 5.17
C ASP A 63 -2.75 6.86 5.84
N ILE A 64 -2.00 5.99 5.18
CA ILE A 64 -1.75 4.61 5.64
C ILE A 64 -1.21 4.59 7.07
N ARG A 65 -0.32 5.53 7.43
CA ARG A 65 0.25 5.63 8.78
C ARG A 65 -0.81 6.03 9.79
N SER A 66 -1.56 7.10 9.54
CA SER A 66 -2.63 7.58 10.42
C SER A 66 -3.75 6.56 10.59
N MET A 67 -4.15 5.88 9.52
CA MET A 67 -5.14 4.80 9.57
C MET A 67 -4.63 3.62 10.41
N THR A 68 -3.35 3.23 10.25
CA THR A 68 -2.74 2.16 11.05
C THR A 68 -2.64 2.54 12.52
N HIS A 69 -2.36 3.82 12.83
CA HIS A 69 -2.39 4.33 14.19
C HIS A 69 -3.80 4.30 14.79
N PHE A 70 -4.81 4.77 14.04
CA PHE A 70 -6.21 4.73 14.46
C PHE A 70 -6.66 3.29 14.76
N ARG A 71 -6.31 2.35 13.87
CA ARG A 71 -6.57 0.91 14.05
C ARG A 71 -6.01 0.33 15.37
N ARG A 72 -4.98 0.96 15.95
CA ARG A 72 -4.33 0.53 17.20
C ARG A 72 -4.89 1.21 18.45
N VAL A 73 -5.78 2.19 18.33
CA VAL A 73 -6.34 2.94 19.48
C VAL A 73 -7.09 2.01 20.42
N ASN A 74 -8.05 1.23 19.90
CA ASN A 74 -8.77 0.21 20.65
C ASN A 74 -9.35 -0.85 19.70
N ARG A 75 -10.05 -1.85 20.26
CA ARG A 75 -10.66 -2.92 19.46
C ARG A 75 -11.78 -2.42 18.54
N GLN A 76 -12.54 -1.42 18.97
CA GLN A 76 -13.61 -0.87 18.14
C GLN A 76 -13.04 -0.15 16.92
N ALA A 77 -11.97 0.63 17.07
CA ALA A 77 -11.26 1.27 15.96
C ALA A 77 -10.72 0.23 14.99
N ARG A 78 -10.15 -0.86 15.52
CA ARG A 78 -9.69 -1.99 14.72
C ARG A 78 -10.81 -2.58 13.87
N LEU A 79 -11.96 -2.86 14.49
CA LEU A 79 -13.12 -3.39 13.76
C LEU A 79 -13.62 -2.41 12.70
N VAL A 80 -13.73 -1.12 13.01
CA VAL A 80 -14.16 -0.10 12.04
C VAL A 80 -13.26 -0.11 10.81
N VAL A 81 -11.94 -0.12 10.99
CA VAL A 81 -10.95 -0.15 9.89
C VAL A 81 -11.02 -1.48 9.13
N ASP A 82 -11.06 -2.62 9.84
CA ASP A 82 -11.05 -3.96 9.22
C ASP A 82 -12.31 -4.27 8.40
N GLN A 83 -13.42 -3.57 8.68
CA GLN A 83 -14.66 -3.67 7.93
C GLN A 83 -14.73 -2.75 6.70
N ILE A 84 -13.74 -1.89 6.47
CA ILE A 84 -13.69 -1.07 5.25
C ILE A 84 -13.36 -1.97 4.05
N PRO A 85 -14.23 -2.04 3.01
CA PRO A 85 -14.05 -2.96 1.89
C PRO A 85 -12.71 -2.76 1.15
N GLN A 86 -12.32 -1.51 0.89
CA GLN A 86 -11.08 -1.15 0.21
C GLN A 86 -9.87 -1.63 0.99
N TYR A 87 -9.82 -1.34 2.29
CA TYR A 87 -8.74 -1.78 3.16
C TYR A 87 -8.65 -3.30 3.20
N LYS A 88 -9.79 -3.99 3.35
CA LYS A 88 -9.86 -5.45 3.34
C LYS A 88 -9.28 -6.05 2.07
N GLN A 89 -9.58 -5.48 0.90
CA GLN A 89 -9.02 -5.92 -0.39
C GLN A 89 -7.50 -5.72 -0.45
N ILE A 90 -6.99 -4.58 0.03
CA ILE A 90 -5.54 -4.33 0.09
C ILE A 90 -4.84 -5.34 0.99
N ILE A 91 -5.37 -5.59 2.19
CA ILE A 91 -4.78 -6.54 3.13
C ILE A 91 -4.76 -7.97 2.58
N VAL A 92 -5.80 -8.39 1.85
CA VAL A 92 -5.86 -9.74 1.28
C VAL A 92 -4.91 -9.92 0.10
N HIS A 93 -4.84 -8.95 -0.80
CA HIS A 93 -4.14 -9.12 -2.08
C HIS A 93 -2.76 -8.48 -2.12
N MET A 94 -2.53 -7.45 -1.33
CA MET A 94 -1.36 -6.58 -1.48
C MET A 94 -0.86 -6.05 -0.13
N LEU A 95 -0.86 -6.89 0.92
CA LEU A 95 -0.37 -6.54 2.26
C LEU A 95 1.05 -5.95 2.25
N ALA A 96 1.87 -6.40 1.29
CA ALA A 96 3.21 -5.92 1.06
C ALA A 96 3.26 -4.39 0.82
N SER A 97 2.26 -3.80 0.18
CA SER A 97 2.19 -2.35 -0.02
C SER A 97 2.10 -1.59 1.30
N ILE A 98 1.19 -2.01 2.20
CA ILE A 98 1.03 -1.39 3.53
C ILE A 98 2.30 -1.54 4.36
N ARG A 99 2.88 -2.75 4.40
CA ARG A 99 4.14 -3.00 5.12
C ARG A 99 5.27 -2.13 4.56
N GLY A 100 5.43 -2.13 3.23
CA GLY A 100 6.42 -1.31 2.54
C GLY A 100 6.30 0.16 2.93
N CYS A 101 5.10 0.75 2.85
CA CYS A 101 4.83 2.14 3.24
C CYS A 101 5.25 2.45 4.68
N LEU A 102 4.99 1.54 5.62
CA LEU A 102 5.33 1.74 7.02
C LEU A 102 6.84 1.58 7.25
N SER A 103 7.47 0.61 6.60
CA SER A 103 8.90 0.31 6.72
C SER A 103 9.79 1.37 6.07
N THR A 104 9.39 1.90 4.91
CA THR A 104 10.05 3.04 4.25
C THR A 104 9.66 4.39 4.84
N ARG A 105 8.75 4.39 5.83
CA ARG A 105 8.17 5.60 6.45
C ARG A 105 7.47 6.54 5.46
N THR A 106 7.01 6.04 4.32
CA THR A 106 6.26 6.83 3.32
C THR A 106 4.75 6.78 3.51
N GLY A 107 4.24 6.02 4.49
CA GLY A 107 2.79 5.86 4.71
C GLY A 107 2.00 7.13 5.02
N PHE A 108 2.63 8.30 5.11
CA PHE A 108 1.97 9.60 5.26
C PHE A 108 1.64 10.30 3.92
N SER A 109 2.18 9.82 2.78
CA SER A 109 2.14 10.58 1.53
C SER A 109 0.84 10.43 0.73
N PHE A 110 -0.01 9.44 1.04
CA PHE A 110 -1.26 9.18 0.34
C PHE A 110 -2.25 8.43 1.21
N SER A 111 -3.54 8.54 0.86
CA SER A 111 -4.63 7.90 1.60
C SER A 111 -4.78 6.40 1.28
N CYS A 112 -5.51 5.68 2.13
CA CYS A 112 -5.88 4.29 1.82
C CYS A 112 -6.72 4.19 0.53
N GLN A 113 -7.56 5.19 0.26
CA GLN A 113 -8.32 5.26 -0.98
C GLN A 113 -7.41 5.41 -2.20
N ASP A 114 -6.41 6.30 -2.14
CA ASP A 114 -5.48 6.52 -3.26
C ASP A 114 -4.71 5.24 -3.59
N LEU A 115 -4.26 4.52 -2.56
CA LEU A 115 -3.61 3.23 -2.73
C LEU A 115 -4.54 2.20 -3.38
N TYR A 116 -5.78 2.11 -2.89
CA TYR A 116 -6.77 1.19 -3.45
C TYR A 116 -7.03 1.47 -4.93
N ASP A 117 -7.24 2.73 -5.29
CA ASP A 117 -7.51 3.13 -6.67
C ASP A 117 -6.30 2.83 -7.57
N LYS A 118 -5.09 3.08 -7.08
CA LYS A 118 -3.85 2.80 -7.83
C LYS A 118 -3.59 1.31 -8.02
N LEU A 119 -3.93 0.47 -7.05
CA LEU A 119 -3.81 -0.98 -7.20
C LEU A 119 -4.79 -1.58 -8.22
N ARG A 120 -5.84 -0.83 -8.59
CA ARG A 120 -6.82 -1.25 -9.59
C ARG A 120 -6.48 -0.86 -11.02
N THR A 121 -5.51 0.02 -11.24
CA THR A 121 -5.01 0.31 -12.59
C THR A 121 -3.91 -0.68 -12.95
N ALA A 122 -3.73 -0.96 -14.24
CA ALA A 122 -2.61 -1.78 -14.74
C ALA A 122 -1.50 -0.92 -15.37
N ASP A 123 -1.82 0.32 -15.72
CA ASP A 123 -0.98 1.16 -16.56
C ASP A 123 0.04 1.96 -15.76
N CYS A 124 1.16 2.23 -16.38
CA CYS A 124 2.23 3.07 -15.90
C CYS A 124 1.80 4.53 -15.99
N ASP A 125 1.86 5.25 -14.88
CA ASP A 125 1.50 6.67 -14.79
C ASP A 125 2.44 7.59 -15.60
N SER A 126 3.54 7.06 -16.16
CA SER A 126 4.49 7.80 -16.98
C SER A 126 4.30 7.60 -18.48
N CYS A 127 4.15 6.34 -18.93
CA CYS A 127 4.15 6.00 -20.36
C CYS A 127 2.87 5.31 -20.84
N GLY A 128 1.99 4.88 -19.93
CA GLY A 128 0.76 4.15 -20.27
C GLY A 128 0.93 2.65 -20.53
N ASP A 129 2.17 2.14 -20.65
CA ASP A 129 2.43 0.69 -20.75
C ASP A 129 2.09 -0.03 -19.43
N PHE A 130 2.15 -1.36 -19.41
CA PHE A 130 1.96 -2.13 -18.18
C PHE A 130 2.93 -1.71 -17.06
N GLY A 131 2.37 -1.15 -15.97
CA GLY A 131 3.11 -0.63 -14.83
C GLY A 131 3.31 -1.69 -13.75
N GLY A 132 4.23 -2.64 -13.94
CA GLY A 132 4.43 -3.78 -13.03
C GLY A 132 4.82 -3.45 -11.57
N TYR A 133 5.19 -2.21 -11.26
CA TYR A 133 5.67 -1.80 -9.95
C TYR A 133 4.82 -0.69 -9.34
N LEU A 134 4.72 -0.66 -8.02
CA LEU A 134 4.11 0.43 -7.25
C LEU A 134 5.20 1.23 -6.55
N TYR A 135 5.37 2.50 -6.93
CA TYR A 135 6.31 3.40 -6.29
C TYR A 135 5.71 3.99 -5.00
N LEU A 136 6.12 3.44 -3.86
CA LEU A 136 5.53 3.70 -2.53
C LEU A 136 5.78 5.10 -1.98
N VAL A 137 6.63 5.93 -2.61
CA VAL A 137 6.85 7.31 -2.17
C VAL A 137 5.70 8.20 -2.64
N THR A 138 5.28 8.03 -3.90
CA THR A 138 4.29 8.90 -4.56
C THR A 138 2.99 8.18 -4.93
N CYS A 139 2.85 6.90 -4.57
CA CYS A 139 1.70 6.06 -4.91
C CYS A 139 1.42 5.99 -6.41
N ARG A 140 2.48 5.81 -7.22
CA ARG A 140 2.36 5.73 -8.68
C ARG A 140 2.63 4.32 -9.18
N ARG A 141 1.88 3.87 -10.19
CA ARG A 141 2.26 2.66 -10.94
C ARG A 141 3.31 3.04 -11.97
N VAL A 142 4.38 2.27 -12.04
CA VAL A 142 5.48 2.49 -12.99
C VAL A 142 5.90 1.18 -13.63
N CYS A 143 6.26 1.22 -14.91
CA CYS A 143 6.90 0.10 -15.58
C CYS A 143 8.38 0.03 -15.18
N PHE A 144 9.03 -1.10 -15.46
CA PHE A 144 10.44 -1.29 -15.13
C PHE A 144 11.34 -0.18 -15.70
N LEU A 145 11.17 0.15 -16.98
CA LEU A 145 11.99 1.18 -17.65
C LEU A 145 11.79 2.56 -17.03
N CYS A 146 10.54 2.99 -16.81
CA CYS A 146 10.25 4.27 -16.17
C CYS A 146 10.75 4.34 -14.72
N PHE A 147 10.84 3.20 -14.03
CA PHE A 147 11.39 3.12 -12.69
C PHE A 147 12.92 3.27 -12.66
N THR A 148 13.62 2.80 -13.69
CA THR A 148 15.09 2.75 -13.71
C THR A 148 15.76 3.88 -14.49
N GLU A 149 15.07 4.46 -15.48
CA GLU A 149 15.65 5.43 -16.42
C GLU A 149 15.28 6.88 -16.12
N LYS A 150 14.19 7.14 -15.39
CA LYS A 150 13.82 8.49 -14.98
C LYS A 150 14.46 8.84 -13.64
N THR A 151 15.55 9.59 -13.69
CA THR A 151 15.88 10.54 -12.62
C THR A 151 14.81 11.64 -12.62
N ASP A 152 14.07 11.75 -11.53
CA ASP A 152 13.24 12.92 -11.23
C ASP A 152 14.05 14.22 -11.31
#